data_AF-A0A9E2YSX9-F1
#
_entry.id   AF-A0A9E2YSX9-F1
#
_cell.length_a   1.000
_cell.length_b   1.000
_cell.length_c   1.000
_cell.angle_alpha   90.00
_cell.angle_beta   90.00
_cell.angle_gamma   90.00
#
_symmetry.space_group_name_H-M   'P 1'
#
loop_
_entity.id
_entity.type
_entity.pdbx_description
1 polymer ?
#
loop_
_entity_poly.entity_id
_entity_poly.type
_entity_poly.pdbx_seq_one_letter_code
_entity_poly.pdbx_strand_id
1 'polypeptide(L)'
;MGFALWINVDEDMAWVQGTHEYRPMGTAALSRLDQFRGRDFRQTLQRPRELDDCFVGFFGSLETVNEYLHQQEKPALRRTPAHLL
;
A
#
# COMPACT_ATOMS: atom_id res chain seq x y z
N MET A 1 -13.75 3.30 -4.04
CA MET A 1 -12.78 2.19 -3.81
C MET A 1 -11.40 2.82 -3.76
N GLY A 2 -10.76 2.84 -2.59
CA GLY A 2 -9.64 3.73 -2.27
C GLY A 2 -8.28 3.18 -2.68
N PHE A 3 -7.61 2.52 -1.73
CA PHE A 3 -6.20 2.17 -1.83
C PHE A 3 -5.95 0.69 -1.49
N ALA A 4 -4.97 0.09 -2.15
CA ALA A 4 -4.43 -1.22 -1.80
C ALA A 4 -3.12 -1.03 -1.04
N LEU A 5 -2.92 -1.75 0.05
CA LEU A 5 -1.73 -1.68 0.90
C LEU A 5 -0.98 -3.01 0.92
N TRP A 6 0.34 -2.94 0.80
CA TRP A 6 1.28 -4.03 1.04
C TRP A 6 2.32 -3.58 2.06
N ILE A 7 2.80 -4.50 2.89
CA ILE A 7 3.86 -4.24 3.86
C ILE A 7 4.94 -5.31 3.73
N ASN A 8 6.14 -4.88 3.34
CA ASN A 8 7.35 -5.70 3.45
C ASN A 8 7.92 -5.53 4.86
N VAL A 9 7.82 -6.58 5.67
CA VAL A 9 8.30 -6.56 7.06
C VAL A 9 9.83 -6.66 7.12
N ASP A 10 10.46 -7.33 6.15
CA ASP A 10 11.91 -7.51 6.10
C ASP A 10 12.64 -6.20 5.77
N GLU A 11 12.04 -5.35 4.92
CA GLU A 11 12.60 -4.05 4.50
C GLU A 11 11.99 -2.83 5.25
N ASP A 12 11.08 -3.06 6.20
CA ASP A 12 10.28 -2.02 6.88
C ASP A 12 9.62 -1.02 5.91
N MET A 13 9.15 -1.53 4.76
CA MET A 13 8.55 -0.71 3.70
C MET A 13 7.05 -0.98 3.55
N ALA A 14 6.29 0.10 3.39
CA ALA A 14 4.88 0.07 3.03
C ALA A 14 4.70 0.55 1.59
N TRP A 15 3.82 -0.13 0.86
CA TRP A 15 3.46 0.19 -0.51
C TRP A 15 1.97 0.44 -0.61
N VAL A 16 1.59 1.55 -1.20
CA VAL A 16 0.19 1.96 -1.34
C VAL A 16 -0.10 2.25 -2.80
N GLN A 17 -1.13 1.61 -3.35
CA GLN A 17 -1.56 1.84 -4.73
C GLN A 17 -2.99 2.38 -4.75
N GLY A 18 -3.20 3.45 -5.52
CA GLY A 18 -4.54 3.93 -5.82
C GLY A 18 -5.31 2.93 -6.69
N THR A 19 -6.52 2.59 -6.28
CA THR A 19 -7.40 1.66 -7.01
C THR A 19 -8.60 2.39 -7.59
N HIS A 20 -9.31 1.75 -8.53
CA HIS A 20 -10.47 2.33 -9.22
C HIS A 20 -10.33 3.82 -9.62
N GLU A 21 -11.02 4.71 -8.91
CA GLU A 21 -11.03 6.17 -9.12
C GLU A 21 -9.67 6.83 -8.83
N TYR A 22 -8.87 6.24 -7.93
CA TYR A 22 -7.53 6.68 -7.59
C TYR A 22 -6.43 6.00 -8.43
N ARG A 23 -6.77 5.13 -9.40
CA ARG A 23 -5.77 4.53 -10.32
C ARG A 23 -4.84 5.57 -10.97
N PRO A 24 -5.33 6.76 -11.41
CA PRO A 24 -4.46 7.77 -12.00
C PRO A 24 -3.41 8.30 -11.02
N MET A 25 -3.60 8.14 -9.71
CA MET A 25 -2.65 8.57 -8.69
C MET A 25 -1.38 7.70 -8.73
N GLY A 26 -1.51 6.41 -9.03
CA GLY A 26 -0.41 5.47 -9.14
C GLY A 26 -0.07 4.81 -7.81
N THR A 27 1.23 4.61 -7.56
CA THR A 27 1.75 3.89 -6.39
C THR A 27 2.71 4.77 -5.60
N ALA A 28 2.71 4.64 -4.28
CA ALA A 28 3.70 5.22 -3.37
C ALA A 28 4.38 4.09 -2.58
N ALA A 29 5.67 4.26 -2.27
CA ALA A 29 6.45 3.37 -1.41
C ALA A 29 7.24 4.22 -0.42
N LEU A 30 7.04 3.98 0.87
CA LEU A 30 7.68 4.70 1.98
C LEU A 30 8.01 3.72 3.11
N SER A 31 8.74 4.16 4.13
CA SER A 31 8.87 3.33 5.36
C SER A 31 7.49 3.10 5.97
N ARG A 32 7.32 1.96 6.65
CA ARG A 32 6.09 1.61 7.37
C ARG A 32 5.71 2.66 8.42
N LEU A 33 6.67 3.43 8.91
CA LEU A 33 6.49 4.47 9.93
C LEU A 33 6.17 5.86 9.34
N ASP A 34 6.31 6.02 8.02
CA ASP A 34 6.05 7.29 7.34
C ASP A 34 4.56 7.47 7.02
N GLN A 35 4.17 8.74 6.87
CA GLN A 35 2.80 9.11 6.49
C GLN A 35 2.70 9.29 4.98
N PHE A 36 1.78 8.53 4.35
CA PHE A 36 1.48 8.67 2.92
C PHE A 36 0.72 9.95 2.64
N ARG A 37 1.21 10.72 1.65
CA ARG A 37 0.55 11.93 1.13
C ARG A 37 0.39 11.81 -0.37
N GLY A 38 -0.56 12.56 -0.93
CA GLY A 38 -0.89 12.46 -2.35
C GLY A 38 0.29 12.71 -3.31
N ARG A 39 1.24 13.56 -2.92
CA ARG A 39 2.45 13.87 -3.70
C ARG A 39 3.47 12.73 -3.79
N ASP A 40 3.39 11.76 -2.89
CA ASP A 40 4.37 10.66 -2.82
C ASP A 40 4.04 9.58 -3.86
N PHE A 41 2.86 9.66 -4.47
CA PHE A 41 2.38 8.73 -5.48
C PHE A 41 2.93 9.06 -6.86
N ARG A 42 3.34 8.01 -7.57
CA ARG A 42 3.94 8.07 -8.89
C ARG A 42 3.28 7.04 -9.80
N GLN A 43 2.85 7.46 -10.97
CA GLN A 43 2.29 6.56 -12.00
C GLN A 43 3.32 5.58 -12.56
N THR A 44 4.60 5.97 -12.54
CA THR A 44 5.71 5.16 -13.04
C THR A 44 6.21 4.12 -12.04
N LEU A 45 5.80 4.23 -10.77
CA LEU A 45 6.23 3.30 -9.72
C LEU A 45 5.36 2.04 -9.78
N GLN A 46 6.00 0.92 -10.10
CA GLN A 46 5.38 -0.39 -10.13
C GLN A 46 5.70 -1.17 -8.87
N ARG A 47 4.71 -1.90 -8.37
CA ARG A 47 4.86 -2.82 -7.24
C ARG A 47 5.82 -3.95 -7.62
N PRO A 48 6.89 -4.23 -6.85
CA PRO A 48 7.75 -5.38 -7.09
C PRO A 48 7.03 -6.70 -6.79
N ARG A 49 7.44 -7.77 -7.50
CA ARG A 49 6.81 -9.12 -7.43
C ARG A 49 7.01 -9.80 -6.08
N GLU A 50 8.03 -9.41 -5.33
CA GLU A 50 8.25 -9.90 -3.96
C GLU A 50 7.10 -9.58 -3.00
N LEU A 51 6.29 -8.56 -3.33
CA LEU A 51 5.13 -8.19 -2.52
C LEU A 51 3.89 -9.07 -2.79
N ASP A 52 4.00 -10.10 -3.62
CA ASP A 52 2.87 -10.97 -3.96
C ASP A 52 2.23 -11.61 -2.72
N ASP A 53 2.99 -11.88 -1.65
CA ASP A 53 2.50 -12.42 -0.38
C ASP A 53 2.46 -11.39 0.77
N CYS A 54 2.71 -10.11 0.46
CA CYS A 54 2.77 -9.02 1.43
C CYS A 54 1.50 -8.16 1.46
N PHE A 55 0.40 -8.60 0.85
CA PHE A 55 -0.82 -7.81 0.77
C PHE A 55 -1.49 -7.73 2.14
N VAL A 56 -1.85 -6.52 2.55
CA VAL A 56 -2.57 -6.28 3.80
C VAL A 56 -4.05 -6.19 3.52
N GLY A 57 -4.45 -5.31 2.60
CA GLY A 57 -5.86 -5.11 2.30
C GLY A 57 -6.20 -3.86 1.50
N PHE A 58 -7.51 -3.65 1.39
CA PHE A 58 -8.09 -2.47 0.77
C PHE A 58 -8.55 -1.49 1.83
N PHE A 59 -8.32 -0.22 1.55
CA PHE A 59 -8.63 0.91 2.42
C PHE A 59 -9.48 1.93 1.68
N GLY A 60 -10.37 2.61 2.41
CA GLY A 60 -11.30 3.57 1.83
C GLY A 60 -10.64 4.91 1.45
N SER A 61 -9.60 5.29 2.20
CA SER A 61 -8.90 6.57 2.05
C SER A 61 -7.43 6.46 2.50
N LEU A 62 -6.60 7.43 2.13
CA LEU A 62 -5.23 7.53 2.67
C LEU A 62 -5.19 7.70 4.19
N GLU A 63 -6.20 8.36 4.76
CA GLU A 63 -6.32 8.53 6.20
C GLU A 63 -6.40 7.16 6.89
N THR A 64 -7.32 6.29 6.43
CA THR A 64 -7.45 4.93 6.98
C THR A 64 -6.21 4.06 6.79
N VAL A 65 -5.41 4.30 5.73
CA VAL A 65 -4.11 3.63 5.55
C VAL A 65 -3.11 4.09 6.62
N ASN A 66 -2.99 5.41 6.82
CA ASN A 66 -2.06 5.97 7.79
C ASN A 66 -2.44 5.60 9.23
N GLU A 67 -3.73 5.58 9.56
CA GLU A 67 -4.21 5.11 10.86
C GLU A 67 -3.82 3.65 11.12
N TYR A 68 -4.01 2.77 10.13
CA TYR A 68 -3.61 1.36 10.23
C TYR A 68 -2.11 1.20 10.46
N LEU A 69 -1.28 1.94 9.72
CA LEU A 69 0.18 1.90 9.88
C LEU A 69 0.61 2.42 11.25
N HIS A 70 -0.07 3.46 11.77
CA HIS A 70 0.23 4.06 13.07
C HIS A 70 -0.15 3.15 14.25
N GLN A 71 -1.12 2.26 14.10
CA GLN A 71 -1.48 1.30 15.15
C GLN A 71 -0.36 0.28 15.43
N GLN A 72 0.65 0.19 14.55
CA GLN A 72 1.84 -0.67 14.67
C GLN A 72 1.53 -2.16 14.92
N GLU A 73 0.30 -2.59 14.67
CA GLU A 73 -0.07 -3.99 14.83
C GLU A 73 0.69 -4.88 13.86
N LYS A 74 0.83 -6.17 14.22
CA LYS A 74 1.46 -7.14 13.34
C LYS A 74 0.59 -7.28 12.07
N PRO A 75 1.10 -6.95 10.89
CA PRO A 75 0.28 -6.94 9.69
C PRO A 75 -0.15 -8.36 9.32
N ALA A 76 -1.44 -8.54 9.05
CA ALA A 76 -2.00 -9.79 8.58
C ALA A 76 -1.73 -9.91 7.06
N LEU A 77 -0.52 -10.33 6.72
CA LEU A 77 -0.08 -10.50 5.33
C LEU A 77 -0.84 -11.65 4.66
N ARG A 78 -1.21 -11.45 3.41
CA ARG A 78 -1.90 -12.41 2.56
C ARG A 78 -1.45 -12.25 1.11
N ARG A 79 -1.88 -13.21 0.29
CA ARG A 79 -1.63 -13.16 -1.15
C ARG A 79 -2.34 -11.99 -1.82
N THR A 80 -1.65 -11.35 -2.74
CA THR A 80 -2.13 -10.24 -3.56
C THR A 80 -3.27 -10.73 -4.47
N PRO A 81 -4.42 -10.05 -4.48
CA PRO A 81 -5.52 -10.37 -5.38
C PRO A 81 -5.09 -10.31 -6.86
N ALA A 82 -5.56 -11.28 -7.66
CA ALA A 82 -5.17 -11.42 -9.07
C ALA A 82 -5.45 -10.19 -9.95
N HIS A 83 -6.41 -9.34 -9.57
CA HIS A 83 -6.74 -8.11 -10.30
C HIS A 83 -5.78 -6.93 -9.99
N LEU A 84 -4.82 -7.12 -9.09
CA LEU A 84 -3.72 -6.19 -8.77
C LEU A 84 -2.34 -6.75 -9.22
N LEU A 85 -2.33 -7.90 -9.89
CA LEU A 85 -1.12 -8.50 -10.47
C LEU A 85 -0.79 -7.93 -11.84
#